data_AF-A0A1V2NSX5-F1
#
_entry.id   AF-A0A1V2NSX5-F1
#
_cell.length_a   1.000
_cell.length_b   1.000
_cell.length_c   1.000
_cell.angle_alpha   90.00
_cell.angle_beta   90.00
_cell.angle_gamma   90.00
#
_symmetry.space_group_name_H-M   'P 1'
#
loop_
_entity.id
_entity.type
_entity.pdbx_description
1 polymer ?
#
loop_
_entity_poly.entity_id
_entity_poly.type
_entity_poly.pdbx_seq_one_letter_code
_entity_poly.pdbx_strand_id
1 'polypeptide(L)'
;MKQSSTSGRTTRLAVTGLSIAAVAGLAITGAAVAGAGKPQVAEAAELTGGAGAVSAQAAAAVPKADAQKKVAQGKYSWQNKPQPVGRLAANGSVQIATDVTFRTDGTKWALVSHAPGEEPYEPFGRRATVGNDNIGDGTSPGIQSLGSGQDLLGNSVFKNASAATVVYTSGRKAWYAKVYRLGGIPGWVQSSAVLNGAQTAKSTPGPKGDQVAVFVYDAAGKLLARFPDKAENPLPK
;
A
#
# COMPACT_ATOMS: atom_id res chain seq x y z
N MET A 1 -64.55 15.39 16.90
CA MET A 1 -63.35 14.56 17.15
C MET A 1 -63.18 13.61 15.96
N LYS A 2 -62.07 13.73 15.22
CA LYS A 2 -61.79 12.92 14.02
C LYS A 2 -61.00 11.67 14.42
N GLN A 3 -61.56 10.49 14.22
CA GLN A 3 -60.84 9.22 14.36
C GLN A 3 -59.95 9.01 13.12
N SER A 4 -58.65 8.95 13.32
CA SER A 4 -57.68 8.51 12.29
C SER A 4 -57.44 7.02 12.44
N SER A 5 -57.59 6.31 11.32
CA SER A 5 -57.17 4.93 11.13
C SER A 5 -55.64 4.86 10.98
N THR A 6 -55.02 3.82 11.51
CA THR A 6 -53.70 3.37 11.03
C THR A 6 -53.67 1.85 11.02
N SER A 7 -53.61 1.35 9.79
CA SER A 7 -53.48 -0.05 9.42
C SER A 7 -51.99 -0.40 9.35
N GLY A 8 -51.65 -1.63 9.76
CA GLY A 8 -50.80 -2.45 8.91
C GLY A 8 -49.42 -2.89 9.43
N ARG A 9 -49.33 -4.22 9.55
CA ARG A 9 -48.22 -5.10 9.11
C ARG A 9 -47.06 -5.34 10.07
N THR A 10 -47.27 -6.38 10.89
CA THR A 10 -46.25 -7.20 11.50
C THR A 10 -45.76 -8.27 10.52
N THR A 11 -44.47 -8.18 10.19
CA THR A 11 -43.45 -9.25 10.04
C THR A 11 -43.89 -10.65 9.61
N ARG A 12 -43.25 -11.17 8.54
CA ARG A 12 -42.36 -12.37 8.55
C ARG A 12 -42.14 -12.86 7.11
N LEU A 13 -40.88 -12.84 6.66
CA LEU A 13 -40.37 -13.83 5.72
C LEU A 13 -38.99 -14.23 6.19
N ALA A 14 -38.86 -15.52 6.45
CA ALA A 14 -37.64 -16.19 6.80
C ALA A 14 -37.31 -17.19 5.67
N VAL A 15 -36.07 -17.69 5.72
CA VAL A 15 -35.64 -19.01 5.25
C VAL A 15 -35.01 -19.08 3.83
N THR A 16 -33.67 -19.15 3.90
CA THR A 16 -32.71 -20.05 3.22
C THR A 16 -32.55 -20.06 1.70
N GLY A 17 -31.30 -19.90 1.29
CA GLY A 17 -30.76 -20.41 0.03
C GLY A 17 -29.24 -20.57 0.16
N LEU A 18 -28.81 -21.75 0.61
CA LEU A 18 -27.42 -22.18 0.71
C LEU A 18 -27.11 -22.99 -0.55
N SER A 19 -26.05 -22.68 -1.30
CA SER A 19 -25.51 -23.58 -2.33
C SER A 19 -24.01 -23.37 -2.51
N ILE A 20 -23.31 -24.49 -2.58
CA ILE A 20 -21.87 -24.70 -2.37
C ILE A 20 -21.13 -24.77 -3.71
N ALA A 21 -19.89 -24.24 -3.66
CA ALA A 21 -18.68 -24.45 -4.45
C ALA A 21 -18.67 -25.18 -5.81
N ALA A 22 -17.91 -24.59 -6.74
CA ALA A 22 -17.01 -25.33 -7.61
C ALA A 22 -15.62 -24.65 -7.58
N VAL A 23 -14.63 -25.37 -7.03
CA VAL A 23 -13.20 -25.02 -7.07
C VAL A 23 -12.59 -25.80 -8.23
N ALA A 24 -11.94 -25.11 -9.16
CA ALA A 24 -11.17 -25.75 -10.23
C ALA A 24 -9.75 -25.15 -10.30
N GLY A 25 -8.79 -25.96 -9.81
CA GLY A 25 -7.45 -26.17 -10.38
C GLY A 25 -6.50 -24.98 -10.54
N LEU A 26 -5.61 -24.80 -9.56
CA LEU A 26 -4.31 -24.16 -9.77
C LEU A 26 -3.30 -25.22 -10.24
N ALA A 27 -2.72 -25.04 -11.43
CA ALA A 27 -1.51 -25.74 -11.83
C ALA A 27 -0.30 -24.87 -11.42
N ILE A 28 0.52 -25.41 -10.50
CA ILE A 28 1.80 -24.83 -10.10
C ILE A 28 2.88 -25.55 -10.91
N THR A 29 3.45 -24.89 -11.90
CA THR A 29 4.76 -25.27 -12.46
C THR A 29 5.83 -24.52 -11.69
N GLY A 30 6.54 -25.26 -10.82
CA GLY A 30 7.76 -24.80 -10.19
C GLY A 30 8.92 -24.76 -11.19
N ALA A 31 9.85 -23.83 -10.97
CA ALA A 31 11.20 -23.94 -11.47
C ALA A 31 12.16 -23.53 -10.36
N ALA A 32 13.11 -24.42 -10.12
CA ALA A 32 14.00 -24.49 -8.97
C ALA A 32 15.10 -23.42 -8.96
N VAL A 33 15.63 -23.17 -7.77
CA VAL A 33 16.87 -22.43 -7.51
C VAL A 33 18.05 -23.40 -7.49
N ALA A 34 19.02 -23.18 -8.36
CA ALA A 34 20.45 -23.52 -8.26
C ALA A 34 21.10 -23.03 -9.57
N GLY A 35 22.29 -22.45 -9.67
CA GLY A 35 23.43 -22.25 -8.81
C GLY A 35 24.52 -21.59 -9.68
N ALA A 36 25.61 -21.16 -9.06
CA ALA A 36 26.68 -20.37 -9.66
C ALA A 36 27.34 -20.98 -10.91
N GLY A 37 27.67 -20.13 -11.89
CA GLY A 37 28.54 -20.47 -13.03
C GLY A 37 28.90 -19.23 -13.86
N LYS A 38 30.20 -18.97 -14.02
CA LYS A 38 30.81 -17.87 -14.79
C LYS A 38 30.46 -17.94 -16.30
N PRO A 39 30.59 -16.81 -17.04
CA PRO A 39 30.09 -16.70 -18.41
C PRO A 39 30.97 -17.48 -19.40
N GLN A 40 30.34 -18.18 -20.33
CA GLN A 40 31.01 -18.67 -21.54
C GLN A 40 30.74 -17.70 -22.69
N VAL A 41 31.84 -17.23 -23.27
CA VAL A 41 31.94 -16.52 -24.53
C VAL A 41 31.70 -17.53 -25.65
N ALA A 42 30.79 -17.22 -26.57
CA ALA A 42 30.74 -17.85 -27.89
C ALA A 42 30.60 -16.74 -28.92
N GLU A 43 31.61 -16.69 -29.79
CA GLU A 43 31.84 -15.71 -30.83
C GLU A 43 31.27 -16.22 -32.17
N ALA A 44 30.73 -15.27 -32.93
CA ALA A 44 30.52 -15.22 -34.38
C ALA A 44 29.74 -16.34 -35.11
N ALA A 45 28.59 -15.95 -35.66
CA ALA A 45 28.23 -16.26 -37.05
C ALA A 45 27.58 -15.01 -37.67
N GLU A 46 28.29 -14.36 -38.58
CA GLU A 46 27.75 -13.35 -39.50
C GLU A 46 26.75 -13.99 -40.45
N LEU A 47 25.59 -13.35 -40.65
CA LEU A 47 24.82 -13.46 -41.88
C LEU A 47 24.16 -12.11 -42.17
N THR A 48 24.62 -11.54 -43.27
CA THR A 48 24.15 -10.39 -44.03
C THR A 48 22.64 -10.39 -44.33
N GLY A 49 22.02 -9.22 -44.18
CA GLY A 49 20.91 -8.78 -45.04
C GLY A 49 19.67 -8.27 -44.30
N GLY A 50 19.26 -7.04 -44.60
CA GLY A 50 17.87 -6.60 -44.43
C GLY A 50 17.69 -5.28 -43.69
N ALA A 51 17.43 -4.22 -44.45
CA ALA A 51 17.10 -2.90 -43.99
C ALA A 51 15.83 -2.87 -43.11
N GLY A 52 15.88 -2.05 -42.06
CA GLY A 52 14.74 -1.78 -41.18
C GLY A 52 15.15 -0.80 -40.08
N ALA A 53 15.25 0.48 -40.41
CA ALA A 53 15.42 1.55 -39.44
C ALA A 53 14.18 1.62 -38.54
N VAL A 54 14.26 0.99 -37.36
CA VAL A 54 13.30 1.19 -36.27
C VAL A 54 13.91 2.17 -35.28
N SER A 55 13.20 3.29 -35.15
CA SER A 55 13.49 4.45 -34.32
C SER A 55 13.96 4.10 -32.92
N ALA A 56 15.03 4.78 -32.51
CA ALA A 56 15.51 4.83 -31.13
C ALA A 56 14.37 5.19 -30.18
N GLN A 57 13.85 4.18 -29.46
CA GLN A 57 12.91 4.40 -28.38
C GLN A 57 13.74 4.74 -27.14
N ALA A 58 13.79 6.03 -26.82
CA ALA A 58 14.48 6.57 -25.66
C ALA A 58 14.08 5.78 -24.41
N ALA A 59 15.01 4.99 -23.89
CA ALA A 59 14.90 4.40 -22.57
C ALA A 59 14.76 5.56 -21.58
N ALA A 60 13.57 5.73 -21.01
CA ALA A 60 13.32 6.69 -19.96
C ALA A 60 14.32 6.42 -18.84
N ALA A 61 15.24 7.37 -18.64
CA ALA A 61 16.25 7.30 -17.59
C ALA A 61 15.55 7.04 -16.26
N VAL A 62 15.84 5.90 -15.65
CA VAL A 62 15.51 5.64 -14.25
C VAL A 62 16.28 6.68 -13.45
N PRO A 63 15.63 7.59 -12.70
CA PRO A 63 16.38 8.54 -11.89
C PRO A 63 17.22 7.73 -10.90
N LYS A 64 18.54 7.95 -10.94
CA LYS A 64 19.49 7.47 -9.94
C LYS A 64 18.95 7.90 -8.58
N ALA A 65 18.90 6.95 -7.65
CA ALA A 65 18.64 7.24 -6.25
C ALA A 65 19.78 8.10 -5.73
N ASP A 66 19.60 9.42 -5.74
CA ASP A 66 20.53 10.34 -5.10
C ASP A 66 20.60 10.03 -3.61
N ALA A 67 21.83 10.12 -3.09
CA ALA A 67 22.23 9.73 -1.75
C ALA A 67 21.27 10.28 -0.70
N GLN A 68 20.63 9.37 0.04
CA GLN A 68 19.73 9.67 1.14
C GLN A 68 20.47 10.51 2.20
N LYS A 69 20.11 11.79 2.29
CA LYS A 69 20.58 12.70 3.32
C LYS A 69 20.30 12.08 4.69
N LYS A 70 21.36 11.86 5.48
CA LYS A 70 21.28 11.33 6.85
C LYS A 70 20.38 12.24 7.68
N VAL A 71 19.21 11.76 8.07
CA VAL A 71 18.23 12.56 8.80
C VAL A 71 18.76 12.89 10.19
N ALA A 72 18.73 14.17 10.55
CA ALA A 72 19.28 14.67 11.81
C ALA A 72 18.61 14.02 13.03
N GLN A 73 19.39 13.85 14.11
CA GLN A 73 18.87 13.46 15.42
C GLN A 73 18.00 14.59 15.98
N GLY A 74 16.70 14.55 15.65
CA GLY A 74 15.68 15.44 16.19
C GLY A 74 14.89 14.79 17.33
N LYS A 75 13.82 15.46 17.76
CA LYS A 75 12.81 15.05 18.76
C LYS A 75 12.30 13.59 18.63
N TYR A 76 12.52 12.96 17.48
CA TYR A 76 12.08 11.60 17.16
C TYR A 76 13.24 10.60 17.09
N SER A 77 13.02 9.44 17.70
CA SER A 77 13.88 8.26 17.54
C SER A 77 13.46 7.48 16.30
N TRP A 78 14.33 7.41 15.30
CA TRP A 78 14.11 6.65 14.07
C TRP A 78 14.20 5.15 14.33
N GLN A 79 13.19 4.41 13.90
CA GLN A 79 13.06 2.98 14.13
C GLN A 79 13.58 2.12 12.97
N ASN A 80 13.76 2.71 11.80
CA ASN A 80 14.25 2.03 10.60
C ASN A 80 15.00 3.02 9.68
N LYS A 81 15.49 2.51 8.55
CA LYS A 81 16.17 3.31 7.50
C LYS A 81 15.21 3.58 6.33
N PRO A 82 15.41 4.67 5.57
CA PRO A 82 14.58 4.96 4.41
C PRO A 82 14.61 3.84 3.39
N GLN A 83 13.46 3.55 2.78
CA GLN A 83 13.27 2.46 1.83
C GLN A 83 13.16 3.02 0.40
N PRO A 84 13.71 2.33 -0.63
CA PRO A 84 13.52 2.76 -2.01
C PRO A 84 12.05 2.67 -2.42
N VAL A 85 11.61 3.60 -3.25
CA VAL A 85 10.27 3.59 -3.84
C VAL A 85 10.16 2.41 -4.81
N GLY A 86 9.16 1.55 -4.59
CA GLY A 86 8.82 0.44 -5.47
C GLY A 86 7.73 0.79 -6.48
N ARG A 87 7.41 -0.17 -7.34
CA ARG A 87 6.22 -0.14 -8.21
C ARG A 87 5.40 -1.40 -7.92
N LEU A 88 4.09 -1.24 -7.88
CA LEU A 88 3.15 -2.36 -7.80
C LEU A 88 2.33 -2.38 -9.10
N ALA A 89 2.17 -3.55 -9.71
CA ALA A 89 1.37 -3.68 -10.93
C ALA A 89 -0.11 -3.34 -10.68
N ALA A 90 -0.89 -3.11 -11.73
CA ALA A 90 -2.33 -2.82 -11.62
C ALA A 90 -3.12 -3.98 -10.99
N ASN A 91 -2.69 -5.22 -11.23
CA ASN A 91 -3.25 -6.44 -10.64
C ASN A 91 -2.17 -7.15 -9.83
N GLY A 92 -1.52 -6.40 -8.94
CA GLY A 92 -0.37 -6.82 -8.17
C GLY A 92 -0.73 -7.16 -6.72
N SER A 93 0.21 -7.81 -6.04
CA SER A 93 0.11 -8.10 -4.62
C SER A 93 1.48 -7.95 -3.98
N VAL A 94 1.54 -7.42 -2.76
CA VAL A 94 2.78 -7.29 -2.00
C VAL A 94 2.53 -7.44 -0.51
N GLN A 95 3.36 -8.23 0.16
CA GLN A 95 3.33 -8.35 1.61
C GLN A 95 3.86 -7.06 2.25
N ILE A 96 3.08 -6.48 3.16
CA ILE A 96 3.41 -5.20 3.83
C ILE A 96 3.52 -5.31 5.35
N ALA A 97 3.07 -6.42 5.92
CA ALA A 97 3.35 -6.86 7.27
C ALA A 97 3.36 -8.41 7.32
N THR A 98 3.75 -9.00 8.45
CA THR A 98 3.89 -10.47 8.60
C THR A 98 2.66 -11.23 8.15
N ASP A 99 1.47 -10.74 8.51
CA ASP A 99 0.15 -11.33 8.25
C ASP A 99 -0.72 -10.43 7.36
N VAL A 100 -0.16 -9.43 6.67
CA VAL A 100 -0.95 -8.51 5.84
C VAL A 100 -0.35 -8.32 4.46
N THR A 101 -1.21 -8.48 3.46
CA THR A 101 -0.91 -8.26 2.04
C THR A 101 -1.70 -7.07 1.51
N PHE A 102 -1.05 -6.19 0.76
CA PHE A 102 -1.73 -5.17 -0.04
C PHE A 102 -1.91 -5.69 -1.47
N ARG A 103 -3.14 -5.70 -1.96
CA ARG A 103 -3.50 -6.19 -3.29
C ARG A 103 -4.16 -5.10 -4.12
N THR A 104 -3.81 -5.01 -5.39
CA THR A 104 -4.45 -4.16 -6.40
C THR A 104 -5.22 -4.99 -7.41
N ASP A 105 -6.28 -4.41 -7.95
CA ASP A 105 -7.09 -4.95 -9.04
C ASP A 105 -7.64 -3.77 -9.86
N GLY A 106 -6.91 -3.42 -10.92
CA GLY A 106 -7.12 -2.21 -11.71
C GLY A 106 -7.06 -0.95 -10.85
N THR A 107 -8.19 -0.27 -10.70
CA THR A 107 -8.32 0.96 -9.89
C THR A 107 -8.73 0.72 -8.44
N LYS A 108 -8.87 -0.55 -8.05
CA LYS A 108 -9.25 -0.97 -6.71
C LYS A 108 -8.05 -1.54 -5.97
N TRP A 109 -8.12 -1.50 -4.65
CA TRP A 109 -7.14 -2.12 -3.78
C TRP A 109 -7.80 -2.69 -2.51
N ALA A 110 -7.11 -3.59 -1.84
CA ALA A 110 -7.52 -4.12 -0.54
C ALA A 110 -6.30 -4.43 0.32
N LEU A 111 -6.50 -4.34 1.63
CA LEU A 111 -5.67 -5.04 2.60
C LEU A 111 -6.28 -6.42 2.81
N VAL A 112 -5.46 -7.46 2.79
CA VAL A 112 -5.85 -8.85 3.05
C VAL A 112 -5.10 -9.30 4.29
N SER A 113 -5.85 -9.58 5.36
CA SER A 113 -5.32 -10.19 6.58
C SER A 113 -5.17 -11.69 6.38
N HIS A 114 -4.08 -12.25 6.88
CA HIS A 114 -3.74 -13.67 6.93
C HIS A 114 -3.41 -14.06 8.38
N ALA A 115 -4.18 -13.54 9.34
CA ALA A 115 -3.96 -13.78 10.75
C ALA A 115 -3.90 -15.30 11.06
N PRO A 116 -2.96 -15.78 11.89
CA PRO A 116 -2.82 -17.20 12.17
C PRO A 116 -4.12 -17.82 12.71
N GLY A 117 -4.59 -18.88 12.06
CA GLY A 117 -5.82 -19.58 12.44
C GLY A 117 -7.11 -18.97 11.88
N GLU A 118 -7.03 -17.92 11.07
CA GLU A 118 -8.17 -17.30 10.38
C GLU A 118 -8.07 -17.48 8.87
N GLU A 119 -9.21 -17.62 8.19
CA GLU A 119 -9.27 -17.57 6.74
C GLU A 119 -8.94 -16.15 6.24
N PRO A 120 -8.22 -15.99 5.12
CA PRO A 120 -7.88 -14.67 4.61
C PRO A 120 -9.11 -13.80 4.36
N TYR A 121 -9.10 -12.57 4.89
CA TYR A 121 -10.23 -11.66 4.78
C TYR A 121 -9.79 -10.22 4.50
N GLU A 122 -10.71 -9.45 3.90
CA GLU A 122 -10.49 -8.03 3.57
C GLU A 122 -11.13 -7.16 4.66
N PRO A 123 -10.41 -6.73 5.72
CA PRO A 123 -10.98 -5.98 6.85
C PRO A 123 -11.70 -4.70 6.44
N PHE A 124 -11.32 -4.13 5.30
CA PHE A 124 -11.94 -2.94 4.75
C PHE A 124 -12.76 -3.23 3.49
N GLY A 125 -12.84 -4.48 3.02
CA GLY A 125 -13.26 -4.80 1.66
C GLY A 125 -12.38 -4.14 0.59
N ARG A 126 -12.77 -4.33 -0.68
CA ARG A 126 -12.14 -3.62 -1.80
C ARG A 126 -12.54 -2.16 -1.84
N ARG A 127 -11.53 -1.32 -2.03
CA ARG A 127 -11.64 0.14 -2.06
C ARG A 127 -11.22 0.67 -3.42
N ALA A 128 -12.01 1.56 -3.98
CA ALA A 128 -11.58 2.33 -5.13
C ALA A 128 -10.52 3.36 -4.70
N THR A 129 -9.57 3.68 -5.57
CA THR A 129 -8.70 4.85 -5.39
C THR A 129 -9.45 6.15 -5.66
N VAL A 130 -10.17 6.21 -6.78
CA VAL A 130 -10.97 7.38 -7.18
C VAL A 130 -12.42 7.22 -6.72
N GLY A 131 -13.01 8.28 -6.17
CA GLY A 131 -14.42 8.29 -5.75
C GLY A 131 -14.70 7.46 -4.48
N ASN A 132 -13.71 7.31 -3.60
CA ASN A 132 -13.87 6.64 -2.33
C ASN A 132 -14.06 7.67 -1.20
N ASP A 133 -15.27 7.70 -0.64
CA ASP A 133 -15.67 8.63 0.41
C ASP A 133 -14.76 8.57 1.66
N ASN A 134 -14.05 7.45 1.89
CA ASN A 134 -13.16 7.28 3.04
C ASN A 134 -11.74 7.83 2.82
N ILE A 135 -11.37 8.20 1.60
CA ILE A 135 -10.04 8.78 1.26
C ILE A 135 -10.17 10.29 0.95
N GLY A 136 -11.38 10.86 1.00
CA GLY A 136 -11.63 12.25 0.64
C GLY A 136 -11.31 12.53 -0.83
N ASP A 137 -10.63 13.64 -1.12
CA ASP A 137 -10.18 14.00 -2.47
C ASP A 137 -8.96 13.20 -2.95
N GLY A 138 -8.44 12.32 -2.09
CA GLY A 138 -7.27 11.49 -2.35
C GLY A 138 -5.93 12.23 -2.27
N THR A 139 -5.87 13.54 -2.00
CA THR A 139 -4.60 14.28 -1.93
C THR A 139 -3.98 14.25 -0.53
N SER A 140 -4.82 14.14 0.49
CA SER A 140 -4.38 13.87 1.86
C SER A 140 -3.99 12.39 2.00
N PRO A 141 -2.84 12.08 2.62
CA PRO A 141 -2.41 10.69 2.77
C PRO A 141 -3.39 9.83 3.57
N GLY A 142 -4.16 10.42 4.51
CA GLY A 142 -5.01 9.69 5.45
C GLY A 142 -4.26 8.58 6.19
N ILE A 143 -4.91 7.91 7.15
CA ILE A 143 -4.34 6.69 7.75
C ILE A 143 -5.43 5.65 7.87
N GLN A 144 -5.14 4.46 7.37
CA GLN A 144 -5.91 3.26 7.59
C GLN A 144 -5.02 2.28 8.33
N SER A 145 -5.43 1.91 9.53
CA SER A 145 -4.61 1.07 10.40
C SER A 145 -5.23 -0.30 10.59
N LEU A 146 -4.38 -1.32 10.64
CA LEU A 146 -4.76 -2.70 10.90
C LEU A 146 -3.83 -3.27 11.97
N GLY A 147 -4.36 -4.06 12.91
CA GLY A 147 -3.51 -4.84 13.81
C GLY A 147 -2.79 -5.93 13.01
N SER A 148 -1.51 -6.14 13.30
CA SER A 148 -0.66 -7.16 12.66
C SER A 148 0.13 -7.86 13.76
N GLY A 149 -0.37 -9.02 14.22
CA GLY A 149 0.10 -9.64 15.46
C GLY A 149 0.07 -8.67 16.67
N GLN A 150 1.26 -8.35 17.21
CA GLN A 150 1.43 -7.41 18.33
C GLN A 150 1.68 -5.96 17.90
N ASP A 151 1.82 -5.73 16.58
CA ASP A 151 2.19 -4.44 16.02
C ASP A 151 1.02 -3.76 15.31
N LEU A 152 1.19 -2.46 15.07
CA LEU A 152 0.23 -1.67 14.31
C LEU A 152 0.76 -1.45 12.89
N LEU A 153 0.02 -1.89 11.88
CA LEU A 153 0.28 -1.50 10.50
C LEU A 153 -0.38 -0.15 10.22
N GLY A 154 0.43 0.87 9.93
CA GLY A 154 -0.05 2.10 9.31
C GLY A 154 -0.02 1.96 7.79
N ASN A 155 -1.15 2.20 7.12
CA ASN A 155 -1.28 2.17 5.66
C ASN A 155 -1.97 3.44 5.15
N SER A 156 -1.48 3.97 4.03
CA SER A 156 -2.03 5.15 3.38
C SER A 156 -2.05 4.95 1.87
N VAL A 157 -3.14 5.37 1.21
CA VAL A 157 -3.28 5.33 -0.25
C VAL A 157 -3.76 6.71 -0.71
N PHE A 158 -2.95 7.38 -1.52
CA PHE A 158 -3.20 8.78 -1.90
C PHE A 158 -2.57 9.15 -3.24
N LYS A 159 -2.99 10.27 -3.82
CA LYS A 159 -2.54 10.83 -5.07
C LYS A 159 -1.43 11.84 -4.82
N ASN A 160 -0.19 11.46 -5.09
CA ASN A 160 0.95 12.35 -5.10
C ASN A 160 2.09 11.80 -5.98
N ALA A 161 2.21 12.31 -7.21
CA ALA A 161 3.21 11.86 -8.17
C ALA A 161 4.67 12.17 -7.73
N SER A 162 4.87 13.10 -6.79
CA SER A 162 6.20 13.51 -6.33
C SER A 162 6.64 12.81 -5.03
N ALA A 163 5.77 12.05 -4.38
CA ALA A 163 6.10 11.34 -3.13
C ALA A 163 7.31 10.39 -3.29
N ALA A 164 8.39 10.70 -2.59
CA ALA A 164 9.61 9.89 -2.58
C ALA A 164 9.89 9.28 -1.20
N THR A 165 9.55 10.03 -0.14
CA THR A 165 9.69 9.58 1.25
C THR A 165 8.37 9.75 1.97
N VAL A 166 7.93 8.74 2.71
CA VAL A 166 6.79 8.85 3.62
C VAL A 166 7.25 8.45 5.01
N VAL A 167 6.87 9.23 6.01
CA VAL A 167 7.22 9.00 7.41
C VAL A 167 5.96 8.87 8.23
N TYR A 168 5.84 7.80 9.01
CA TYR A 168 4.85 7.68 10.07
C TYR A 168 5.50 8.05 11.41
N THR A 169 4.76 8.73 12.27
CA THR A 169 5.19 9.01 13.65
C THR A 169 4.13 8.58 14.64
N SER A 170 4.58 8.18 15.83
CA SER A 170 3.72 7.90 16.99
C SER A 170 4.52 8.16 18.26
N GLY A 171 4.00 9.04 19.13
CA GLY A 171 4.75 9.55 20.28
C GLY A 171 6.08 10.20 19.85
N ARG A 172 7.21 9.69 20.37
CA ARG A 172 8.57 10.14 20.00
C ARG A 172 9.26 9.20 19.00
N LYS A 173 8.54 8.31 18.34
CA LYS A 173 9.11 7.38 17.37
C LYS A 173 8.72 7.78 15.96
N ALA A 174 9.61 7.50 15.01
CA ALA A 174 9.39 7.73 13.59
C ALA A 174 9.84 6.51 12.76
N TRP A 175 9.08 6.20 11.72
CA TRP A 175 9.32 5.10 10.79
C TRP A 175 9.26 5.62 9.37
N TYR A 176 10.26 5.31 8.56
CA TYR A 176 10.15 5.39 7.11
C TYR A 176 9.20 4.31 6.63
N ALA A 177 8.23 4.71 5.83
CA ALA A 177 7.35 3.80 5.13
C ALA A 177 8.04 3.19 3.92
N LYS A 178 7.62 1.99 3.55
CA LYS A 178 7.77 1.53 2.18
C LYS A 178 6.75 2.27 1.32
N VAL A 179 7.17 2.78 0.16
CA VAL A 179 6.31 3.48 -0.80
C VAL A 179 6.24 2.67 -2.09
N TYR A 180 5.04 2.48 -2.64
CA TYR A 180 4.80 1.87 -3.94
C TYR A 180 4.04 2.84 -4.85
N ARG A 181 4.52 3.01 -6.09
CA ARG A 181 3.73 3.62 -7.16
C ARG A 181 2.74 2.60 -7.69
N LEU A 182 1.46 2.95 -7.76
CA LEU A 182 0.41 2.03 -8.18
C LEU A 182 0.27 2.05 -9.71
N GLY A 183 0.49 0.88 -10.32
CA GLY A 183 0.28 0.65 -11.74
C GLY A 183 -1.20 0.74 -12.10
N GLY A 184 -1.51 1.20 -13.31
CA GLY A 184 -2.89 1.39 -13.77
C GLY A 184 -3.58 2.64 -13.21
N ILE A 185 -2.96 3.36 -12.27
CA ILE A 185 -3.54 4.57 -11.65
C ILE A 185 -2.46 5.66 -11.51
N PRO A 186 -2.17 6.43 -12.58
CA PRO A 186 -1.09 7.40 -12.59
C PRO A 186 -1.16 8.42 -11.44
N GLY A 187 -0.02 8.65 -10.79
CA GLY A 187 0.11 9.59 -9.68
C GLY A 187 -0.34 9.05 -8.31
N TRP A 188 -0.90 7.84 -8.24
CA TRP A 188 -1.26 7.22 -6.97
C TRP A 188 -0.12 6.44 -6.34
N VAL A 189 -0.07 6.50 -5.02
CA VAL A 189 0.89 5.80 -4.19
C VAL A 189 0.20 5.07 -3.06
N GLN A 190 0.77 3.94 -2.68
CA GLN A 190 0.53 3.29 -1.41
C GLN A 190 1.78 3.45 -0.56
N SER A 191 1.59 3.68 0.74
CA SER A 191 2.68 3.65 1.71
C SER A 191 2.28 2.86 2.94
N SER A 192 3.23 2.13 3.50
CA SER A 192 3.01 1.35 4.73
C SER A 192 4.23 1.26 5.61
N ALA A 193 4.01 1.20 6.92
CA ALA A 193 5.02 0.90 7.92
C ALA A 193 4.40 0.06 9.06
N VAL A 194 5.17 -0.90 9.57
CA VAL A 194 4.85 -1.59 10.82
C VAL A 194 5.39 -0.74 11.98
N LEU A 195 4.48 -0.25 12.82
CA LEU A 195 4.74 0.72 13.88
C LEU A 195 4.97 0.01 15.21
N ASN A 196 6.12 -0.67 15.34
CA ASN A 196 6.40 -1.53 16.48
C ASN A 196 6.38 -0.77 17.83
N GLY A 197 5.58 -1.27 18.77
CA GLY A 197 5.36 -0.63 20.06
C GLY A 197 4.52 0.64 20.02
N ALA A 198 3.77 0.89 18.94
CA ALA A 198 2.52 1.64 19.03
C ALA A 198 1.46 0.76 19.70
N GLN A 199 0.56 1.33 20.50
CA GLN A 199 -0.53 0.54 21.10
C GLN A 199 -1.40 -0.04 19.96
N THR A 200 -1.45 -1.37 19.89
CA THR A 200 -2.42 -2.08 19.05
C THR A 200 -3.82 -1.73 19.57
N ALA A 201 -4.70 -1.30 18.66
CA ALA A 201 -6.10 -1.17 19.02
C ALA A 201 -6.66 -2.56 19.34
N LYS A 202 -7.50 -2.63 20.38
CA LYS A 202 -8.22 -3.86 20.74
C LYS A 202 -9.31 -4.26 19.73
N SER A 203 -9.45 -3.52 18.63
CA SER A 203 -10.47 -3.75 17.59
C SER A 203 -9.94 -3.35 16.22
N THR A 204 -10.37 -4.08 15.19
CA THR A 204 -10.13 -3.78 13.77
C THR A 204 -11.35 -3.08 13.17
N PRO A 205 -11.17 -2.04 12.32
CA PRO A 205 -9.92 -1.34 12.00
C PRO A 205 -9.24 -0.66 13.21
N GLY A 206 -7.91 -0.54 13.13
CA GLY A 206 -6.98 -0.07 14.18
C GLY A 206 -7.30 1.33 14.77
N PRO A 207 -6.44 1.86 15.66
CA PRO A 207 -6.87 2.74 16.75
C PRO A 207 -7.58 4.00 16.27
N LYS A 208 -8.70 4.30 16.92
CA LYS A 208 -9.42 5.56 16.74
C LYS A 208 -8.60 6.69 17.38
N GLY A 209 -8.14 7.65 16.57
CA GLY A 209 -7.62 8.94 17.05
C GLY A 209 -6.23 9.34 16.52
N ASP A 210 -5.80 10.55 16.89
CA ASP A 210 -4.58 11.27 16.47
C ASP A 210 -3.26 10.65 16.97
N GLN A 211 -3.22 9.34 17.22
CA GLN A 211 -2.04 8.65 17.78
C GLN A 211 -0.92 8.43 16.76
N VAL A 212 -1.25 8.53 15.48
CA VAL A 212 -0.30 8.37 14.38
C VAL A 212 -0.43 9.56 13.43
N ALA A 213 0.70 10.12 13.03
CA ALA A 213 0.77 11.11 11.97
C ALA A 213 1.56 10.54 10.78
N VAL A 214 1.23 11.01 9.57
CA VAL A 214 1.91 10.66 8.33
C VAL A 214 2.36 11.92 7.61
N PHE A 215 3.57 11.88 7.06
CA PHE A 215 4.20 13.00 6.37
C PHE A 215 4.76 12.51 5.05
N VAL A 216 4.48 13.25 3.98
CA VAL A 216 4.88 12.91 2.62
C VAL A 216 5.88 13.96 2.14
N TYR A 217 7.02 13.51 1.63
CA TYR A 217 8.08 14.37 1.11
C TYR A 217 8.44 14.00 -0.33
N ASP A 218 8.90 14.99 -1.09
CA ASP A 218 9.55 14.72 -2.38
C ASP A 218 10.99 14.21 -2.22
N ALA A 219 11.66 13.99 -3.34
CA ALA A 219 13.04 13.52 -3.38
C ALA A 219 14.05 14.52 -2.78
N ALA A 220 13.72 15.82 -2.77
CA ALA A 220 14.54 16.86 -2.16
C ALA A 220 14.31 16.99 -0.64
N GLY A 221 13.34 16.26 -0.09
CA GLY A 221 12.94 16.34 1.32
C GLY A 221 11.94 17.46 1.62
N LYS A 222 11.35 18.10 0.61
CA LYS A 222 10.29 19.09 0.81
C LYS A 222 9.01 18.39 1.24
N LEU A 223 8.40 18.86 2.32
CA LEU A 223 7.09 18.38 2.77
C LEU A 223 6.02 18.74 1.73
N LEU A 224 5.34 17.71 1.23
CA LEU A 224 4.27 17.81 0.23
C LEU A 224 2.88 17.76 0.87
N ALA A 225 2.69 16.86 1.84
CA ALA A 225 1.42 16.65 2.52
C ALA A 225 1.66 16.05 3.91
N ARG A 226 0.69 16.19 4.80
CA ARG A 226 0.70 15.56 6.12
C ARG A 226 -0.71 15.27 6.60
N PHE A 227 -0.84 14.34 7.54
CA PHE A 227 -2.06 14.09 8.29
C PHE A 227 -1.72 13.75 9.75
N PRO A 228 -2.46 14.30 10.74
CA PRO A 228 -3.38 15.42 10.59
C PRO A 228 -2.65 16.70 10.14
N ASP A 229 -3.37 17.66 9.55
CA ASP A 229 -2.79 18.85 8.91
C ASP A 229 -1.88 19.69 9.82
N LYS A 230 -2.12 19.64 11.13
CA LYS A 230 -1.38 20.38 12.16
C LYS A 230 -0.22 19.58 12.78
N ALA A 231 0.05 18.37 12.31
CA ALA A 231 1.13 17.56 12.84
C ALA A 231 2.51 18.23 12.61
N GLU A 232 3.37 18.16 13.61
CA GLU A 232 4.72 18.74 13.58
C GLU A 232 5.64 17.90 12.69
N ASN A 233 6.32 18.55 11.74
CA ASN A 233 7.19 17.90 10.76
C ASN A 233 8.39 17.22 11.45
N PRO A 234 8.57 15.89 11.34
CA PRO A 234 9.68 15.16 11.96
C PRO A 234 11.03 15.33 11.26
N LEU A 235 11.04 15.72 9.98
CA LEU A 235 12.27 16.03 9.27
C LEU A 235 12.65 17.49 9.49
N PRO A 236 13.92 17.81 9.80
CA PRO A 236 14.39 19.19 9.89
C PRO A 236 14.19 19.91 8.54
N LYS A 237 13.95 21.22 8.61
CA LYS A 237 13.95 22.09 7.43
C LYS A 237 15.34 22.18 6.81
#